data_AF-A0A9P3AKJ2-F1
#
_entry.id   AF-A0A9P3AKJ2-F1
#
_cell.length_a   1.000
_cell.length_b   1.000
_cell.length_c   1.000
_cell.angle_alpha   90.00
_cell.angle_beta   90.00
_cell.angle_gamma   90.00
#
_symmetry.space_group_name_H-M   'P 1'
#
loop_
_entity.id
_entity.type
_entity.pdbx_description
1 polymer ?
#
loop_
_entity_poly.entity_id
_entity_poly.type
_entity_poly.pdbx_seq_one_letter_code
_entity_poly.pdbx_strand_id
1 'polypeptide(L)'
;MSGVQMWDGNGSDEEQEELECLDCGCITSEADFESVDDELNRQSPRCPSCQSEQRISREECDCGEPATHEVESGFLCDDCHDHYVSGYTRG
;
A
#
# COMPACT_ATOMS: atom_id res chain seq x y z
N MET A 1 29.90 43.91 5.42
CA MET A 1 28.82 43.06 4.89
C MET A 1 29.36 41.64 4.80
N SER A 2 29.30 40.89 5.90
CA SER A 2 29.72 39.50 5.90
C SER A 2 28.87 38.75 6.91
N GLY A 3 28.20 37.71 6.45
CA GLY A 3 27.33 36.89 7.27
C GLY A 3 26.19 36.29 6.47
N VAL A 4 26.48 35.67 5.32
CA VAL A 4 25.56 34.67 4.75
C VAL A 4 25.64 33.46 5.68
N GLN A 5 24.68 33.38 6.60
CA GLN A 5 24.45 32.18 7.40
C GLN A 5 24.04 31.09 6.41
N MET A 6 24.98 30.22 6.12
CA MET A 6 24.76 28.99 5.38
C MET A 6 23.75 28.22 6.22
N TRP A 7 22.57 27.98 5.66
CA TRP A 7 21.62 27.02 6.21
C TRP A 7 22.40 25.73 6.45
N ASP A 8 22.51 25.27 7.69
CA ASP A 8 22.90 23.89 7.94
C ASP A 8 21.71 23.07 7.43
N GLY A 9 21.86 22.55 6.20
CA GLY A 9 20.99 21.53 5.66
C GLY A 9 21.19 20.27 6.47
N ASN A 10 20.58 20.23 7.66
CA ASN A 10 20.34 19.01 8.40
C ASN A 10 19.22 18.29 7.66
N GLY A 11 19.56 17.75 6.49
CA GLY A 11 18.84 16.61 5.93
C GLY A 11 19.04 15.50 6.94
N SER A 12 18.08 15.38 7.87
CA SER A 12 17.84 14.12 8.53
C SER A 12 17.50 13.16 7.40
N ASP A 13 18.53 12.46 6.91
CA ASP A 13 18.36 11.22 6.20
C ASP A 13 17.74 10.28 7.24
N GLU A 14 16.42 10.38 7.39
CA GLU A 14 15.63 9.38 8.07
C GLU A 14 15.70 8.17 7.14
N GLU A 15 16.84 7.44 7.20
CA GLU A 15 17.05 6.16 6.53
C GLU A 15 15.87 5.29 6.92
N GLN A 16 14.89 5.18 6.02
CA GLN A 16 13.74 4.35 6.24
C GLN A 16 14.22 2.90 6.22
N GLU A 17 13.81 2.12 7.22
CA GLU A 17 14.23 0.73 7.34
C GLU A 17 13.57 -0.09 6.22
N GLU A 18 14.35 -0.39 5.18
CA GLU A 18 13.94 -1.26 4.09
C GLU A 18 13.92 -2.71 4.59
N LEU A 19 12.74 -3.30 4.63
CA LEU A 19 12.49 -4.67 5.04
C LEU A 19 12.04 -5.51 3.85
N GLU A 20 12.36 -6.79 3.84
CA GLU A 20 11.88 -7.71 2.81
C GLU A 20 10.56 -8.34 3.26
N CYS A 21 9.53 -8.24 2.43
CA CYS A 21 8.24 -8.87 2.71
C CYS A 21 8.37 -10.40 2.71
N LEU A 22 7.87 -11.04 3.78
CA LEU A 22 7.96 -12.49 3.97
C LEU A 22 7.12 -13.32 3.00
N ASP A 23 6.12 -12.72 2.34
CA ASP A 23 5.22 -13.42 1.41
C ASP A 23 5.67 -13.28 -0.06
N CYS A 24 5.88 -12.04 -0.55
CA CYS A 24 6.31 -11.76 -1.94
C CYS A 24 7.84 -11.72 -2.13
N GLY A 25 8.62 -11.50 -1.06
CA GLY A 25 10.06 -11.18 -1.16
C GLY A 25 10.36 -9.78 -1.68
N CYS A 26 9.35 -8.90 -1.77
CA CYS A 26 9.50 -7.53 -2.25
C CYS A 26 9.99 -6.59 -1.14
N ILE A 27 10.82 -5.61 -1.50
CA ILE A 27 11.30 -4.59 -0.55
C ILE A 27 10.13 -3.69 -0.17
N THR A 28 9.96 -3.46 1.13
CA THR A 28 8.92 -2.64 1.70
C THR A 28 9.49 -1.83 2.86
N SER A 29 9.05 -0.60 3.00
CA SER A 29 9.53 0.36 4.00
C SER A 29 8.35 1.13 4.58
N GLU A 30 8.57 1.90 5.65
CA GLU A 30 7.49 2.70 6.26
C GLU A 30 6.84 3.68 5.25
N ALA A 31 7.58 4.18 4.24
CA ALA A 31 7.04 4.99 3.14
C ALA A 31 5.92 4.30 2.37
N ASP A 32 6.00 2.98 2.15
CA ASP A 32 4.96 2.25 1.46
C ASP A 32 3.64 2.22 2.26
N PHE A 33 3.71 2.48 3.57
CA PHE A 33 2.58 2.51 4.47
C PHE A 33 2.02 3.92 4.70
N GLU A 34 2.76 4.99 4.35
CA GLU A 34 2.28 6.37 4.52
C GLU A 34 0.98 6.67 3.74
N SER A 35 0.72 5.91 2.67
CA SER A 35 -0.47 6.06 1.82
C SER A 35 -1.60 5.07 2.10
N VAL A 36 -1.43 4.18 3.07
CA VAL A 36 -2.44 3.16 3.44
C VAL A 36 -2.73 3.21 4.93
N ASP A 37 -3.89 2.72 5.36
CA ASP A 37 -4.25 2.68 6.79
C ASP A 37 -3.58 1.55 7.59
N ASP A 38 -2.57 0.88 7.01
CA ASP A 38 -1.84 -0.23 7.62
C ASP A 38 -0.45 0.21 8.11
N GLU A 39 0.18 -0.61 8.97
CA GLU A 39 1.52 -0.33 9.51
C GLU A 39 2.52 -1.44 9.15
N LEU A 40 3.79 -1.04 8.96
CA LEU A 40 4.88 -1.99 8.73
C LEU A 40 5.22 -2.75 10.01
N ASN A 41 4.87 -4.03 10.08
CA ASN A 41 5.23 -4.86 11.21
C ASN A 41 6.69 -5.34 11.10
N ARG A 42 7.59 -4.74 11.86
CA ARG A 42 9.03 -5.11 11.86
C ARG A 42 9.33 -6.56 12.29
N GLN A 43 8.42 -7.22 13.01
CA GLN A 43 8.59 -8.64 13.40
C GLN A 43 8.14 -9.61 12.31
N SER A 44 7.18 -9.20 11.48
CA SER A 44 6.69 -9.97 10.34
C SER A 44 6.49 -8.99 9.18
N PRO A 45 7.59 -8.54 8.54
CA PRO A 45 7.49 -7.55 7.48
C PRO A 45 6.67 -8.12 6.34
N ARG A 46 5.59 -7.42 5.98
CA ARG A 46 4.74 -7.73 4.83
C ARG A 46 4.36 -6.45 4.16
N CYS A 47 4.54 -6.38 2.85
CA CYS A 47 4.16 -5.23 2.05
C CYS A 47 2.64 -4.96 2.13
N PRO A 48 2.19 -3.72 1.92
CA PRO A 48 0.78 -3.35 2.03
C PRO A 48 -0.12 -4.17 1.09
N SER A 49 0.38 -4.54 -0.09
CA SER A 49 -0.33 -5.43 -1.02
C SER A 49 -0.59 -6.81 -0.42
N CYS A 50 0.42 -7.50 0.11
CA CYS A 50 0.24 -8.83 0.69
C CYS A 50 -0.60 -8.80 1.98
N GLN A 51 -0.54 -7.71 2.75
CA GLN A 51 -1.44 -7.50 3.88
C GLN A 51 -2.89 -7.39 3.41
N SER A 52 -3.13 -6.58 2.37
CA SER A 52 -4.44 -6.42 1.76
C SER A 52 -4.95 -7.75 1.20
N GLU A 53 -4.15 -8.46 0.41
CA GLU A 53 -4.50 -9.78 -0.15
C GLU A 53 -4.93 -10.79 0.93
N GLN A 54 -4.26 -10.79 2.10
CA GLN A 54 -4.67 -11.67 3.20
C GLN A 54 -6.01 -11.31 3.83
N ARG A 55 -6.36 -10.02 3.86
CA ARG A 55 -7.70 -9.58 4.28
C ARG A 55 -8.73 -10.00 3.24
N ILE A 56 -8.46 -9.63 1.99
CA ILE A 56 -9.35 -9.83 0.85
C ILE A 56 -9.60 -11.34 0.59
N SER A 57 -8.58 -12.19 0.75
CA SER A 57 -8.69 -13.64 0.52
C SER A 57 -9.70 -14.34 1.44
N ARG A 58 -10.17 -13.68 2.51
CA ARG A 58 -11.21 -14.21 3.41
C ARG A 58 -12.61 -13.69 3.06
N GLU A 59 -12.67 -12.76 2.12
CA GLU A 59 -13.89 -12.08 1.71
C GLU A 59 -14.31 -12.56 0.32
N GLU A 60 -15.59 -12.45 0.04
CA GLU A 60 -16.20 -12.83 -1.23
C GLU A 60 -16.76 -11.59 -1.91
N CYS A 61 -16.59 -11.51 -3.23
CA CYS A 61 -17.24 -10.50 -4.03
C CYS A 61 -18.77 -10.73 -4.03
N ASP A 62 -19.56 -9.68 -4.29
CA ASP A 62 -21.03 -9.77 -4.34
C ASP A 62 -21.55 -10.78 -5.38
N CYS A 63 -20.74 -11.08 -6.40
CA CYS A 63 -21.02 -12.10 -7.41
C CYS A 63 -20.81 -13.55 -6.93
N GLY A 64 -20.24 -13.76 -5.73
CA GLY A 64 -19.96 -15.07 -5.14
C GLY A 64 -18.59 -15.66 -5.48
N GLU A 65 -17.75 -14.92 -6.20
CA GLU A 65 -16.35 -15.30 -6.45
C GLU A 65 -15.43 -14.77 -5.34
N PRO A 66 -14.26 -15.40 -5.10
CA PRO A 66 -13.30 -14.88 -4.12
C PRO A 66 -12.88 -13.47 -4.51
N ALA A 67 -12.85 -12.56 -3.53
CA ALA A 67 -12.38 -11.21 -3.78
C ALA A 67 -10.86 -11.21 -4.02
N THR A 68 -10.40 -10.25 -4.81
CA THR A 68 -8.97 -10.00 -5.08
C THR A 68 -8.56 -8.53 -4.94
N HIS A 69 -9.53 -7.62 -4.90
CA HIS A 69 -9.34 -6.18 -4.72
C HIS A 69 -10.20 -5.64 -3.58
N GLU A 70 -9.62 -4.74 -2.79
CA GLU A 70 -10.32 -3.93 -1.78
C GLU A 70 -10.62 -2.55 -2.39
N VAL A 71 -11.88 -2.13 -2.35
CA VAL A 71 -12.33 -0.80 -2.80
C VAL A 71 -13.10 -0.10 -1.68
N GLU A 72 -13.35 1.20 -1.81
CA GLU A 72 -14.10 1.97 -0.81
C GLU A 72 -15.51 1.40 -0.53
N SER A 73 -16.09 0.69 -1.50
CA SER A 73 -17.42 0.08 -1.39
C SER A 73 -17.42 -1.34 -0.80
N GLY A 74 -16.26 -1.95 -0.57
CA GLY A 74 -16.11 -3.33 -0.10
C GLY A 74 -15.09 -4.13 -0.91
N PHE A 75 -15.33 -5.42 -1.08
CA PHE A 75 -14.40 -6.35 -1.72
C PHE A 75 -14.92 -6.79 -3.10
N LEU A 76 -14.05 -6.76 -4.10
CA LEU A 76 -14.38 -7.11 -5.48
C LEU A 76 -13.41 -8.16 -6.03
N CYS A 77 -13.89 -9.04 -6.92
CA CYS A 77 -13.03 -9.87 -7.76
C CYS A 77 -12.45 -9.06 -8.92
N ASP A 78 -11.42 -9.57 -9.60
CA ASP A 78 -10.77 -8.88 -10.73
C ASP A 78 -11.74 -8.39 -11.81
N ASP A 79 -12.75 -9.19 -12.14
CA ASP A 79 -13.75 -8.87 -13.17
C ASP A 79 -14.63 -7.68 -12.74
N CYS A 80 -15.17 -7.71 -11.53
CA CYS A 80 -15.98 -6.63 -11.00
C CYS A 80 -15.13 -5.38 -10.66
N HIS A 81 -13.88 -5.58 -10.26
CA HIS A 81 -12.93 -4.49 -10.06
C HIS A 81 -12.63 -3.79 -11.40
N ASP A 82 -12.31 -4.52 -12.47
CA ASP A 82 -12.06 -3.95 -13.80
C ASP A 82 -13.24 -3.09 -14.28
N HIS A 83 -14.47 -3.56 -14.06
CA HIS A 83 -15.69 -2.80 -14.33
C HIS A 83 -15.83 -1.55 -13.45
N TYR A 84 -15.44 -1.63 -12.18
CA TYR A 84 -15.43 -0.52 -11.23
C TYR A 84 -14.41 0.56 -11.62
N VAL A 85 -13.15 0.18 -11.92
CA VAL A 85 -12.11 1.13 -12.36
C VAL A 85 -12.36 1.68 -13.76
N SER A 86 -12.94 0.87 -14.65
CA SER A 86 -13.39 1.31 -15.98
C SER A 86 -14.64 2.21 -15.94
N GLY A 87 -15.30 2.29 -14.77
CA GLY A 87 -16.63 2.84 -14.57
C GLY A 87 -16.80 4.37 -14.67
N TYR A 88 -15.80 5.13 -15.12
CA TYR A 88 -15.96 6.54 -15.50
C TYR A 88 -15.89 6.83 -17.01
N THR A 89 -16.06 5.83 -17.88
CA THR A 89 -16.47 6.08 -19.28
C THR A 89 -17.97 5.83 -19.46
N ARG A 90 -18.80 6.74 -18.93
CA ARG A 90 -20.18 6.90 -19.43
C ARG A 90 -20.17 7.90 -20.58
N GLY A 91 -20.38 7.42 -21.80
CA GLY A 91 -20.79 8.23 -22.96
C GLY A 91 -19.89 8.13 -24.16
#